data_AF-A0A6H1PBZ6-F1
#
_entry.id   AF-A0A6H1PBZ6-F1
#
_cell.length_a   1.000
_cell.length_b   1.000
_cell.length_c   1.000
_cell.angle_alpha   90.00
_cell.angle_beta   90.00
_cell.angle_gamma   90.00
#
_symmetry.space_group_name_H-M   'P 1'
#
loop_
_entity.id
_entity.type
_entity.pdbx_description
1 polymer ?
#
loop_
_entity_poly.entity_id
_entity_poly.type
_entity_poly.pdbx_seq_one_letter_code
_entity_poly.pdbx_strand_id
1 'polypeptide(L)'
;MGAASKIYESLTFTKSATSGLQEYKEWEAQAFGGVLLKGITVLTRSENQAIAHIAIHHRPLGGALKFSAVLGDSLHGEIDPSYFYSEKGE
;
A
#
# COMPACT_ATOMS: atom_id res chain seq x y z
N MET A 1 4.94 6.73 -3.89
CA MET A 1 3.71 6.18 -4.52
C MET A 1 3.95 5.59 -5.90
N GLY A 2 4.77 6.19 -6.77
CA GLY A 2 4.94 5.73 -8.17
C GLY A 2 5.47 4.29 -8.35
N ALA A 3 6.40 3.81 -7.51
CA ALA A 3 6.88 2.43 -7.59
C ALA A 3 5.81 1.43 -7.14
N ALA A 4 5.20 1.68 -5.97
CA ALA A 4 4.15 0.83 -5.40
C ALA A 4 2.94 0.66 -6.32
N SER A 5 2.51 1.71 -7.04
CA SER A 5 1.36 1.62 -7.95
C SER A 5 1.59 0.69 -9.14
N LYS A 6 2.85 0.49 -9.56
CA LYS A 6 3.21 -0.39 -10.69
C LYS A 6 3.11 -1.88 -10.33
N ILE A 7 3.03 -2.22 -9.05
CA ILE A 7 2.89 -3.61 -8.60
C ILE A 7 1.47 -4.12 -8.83
N TYR A 8 0.46 -3.24 -8.80
CA TYR A 8 -0.91 -3.61 -9.11
C TYR A 8 -1.12 -3.73 -10.61
N GLU A 9 -1.72 -4.83 -11.03
CA GLU A 9 -2.24 -5.04 -12.39
C GLU A 9 -3.58 -4.32 -12.57
N SER A 10 -4.39 -4.31 -11.51
CA SER A 10 -5.64 -3.55 -11.43
C SER A 10 -5.92 -3.18 -9.98
N LEU A 11 -6.62 -2.07 -9.76
CA LEU A 11 -7.09 -1.64 -8.44
C LEU A 11 -8.43 -0.90 -8.60
N THR A 12 -9.41 -1.26 -7.78
CA THR A 12 -10.73 -0.62 -7.73
C THR A 12 -11.06 -0.25 -6.29
N PHE A 13 -11.44 1.01 -6.07
CA PHE A 13 -12.01 1.44 -4.79
C PHE A 13 -13.45 0.95 -4.68
N THR A 14 -13.80 0.33 -3.56
CA THR A 14 -15.09 -0.34 -3.37
C THR A 14 -15.99 0.39 -2.39
N LYS A 15 -15.42 1.00 -1.35
CA LYS A 15 -16.15 1.79 -0.35
C LYS A 15 -15.32 2.97 0.11
N SER A 16 -16.00 4.04 0.53
CA SER A 16 -15.36 5.16 1.20
C SER A 16 -16.17 5.65 2.39
N ALA A 17 -15.45 6.18 3.38
CA ALA A 17 -16.03 6.88 4.52
C ALA A 17 -15.11 8.03 4.93
N THR A 18 -15.69 9.09 5.49
CA THR A 18 -14.94 10.25 5.99
C THR A 18 -15.33 10.52 7.43
N SER A 19 -14.34 10.79 8.28
CA SER A 19 -14.54 11.19 9.67
C SER A 19 -13.59 12.36 9.98
N GLY A 20 -14.15 13.56 10.10
CA GLY A 20 -13.36 14.78 10.24
C GLY A 20 -12.36 14.95 9.09
N LEU A 21 -11.08 15.04 9.42
CA LEU A 21 -9.98 15.20 8.45
C LEU A 21 -9.45 13.87 7.88
N GLN A 22 -10.06 12.73 8.26
CA GLN A 22 -9.65 11.40 7.79
C GLN A 22 -10.61 10.86 6.74
N GLU A 23 -10.03 10.35 5.66
CA GLU A 23 -10.73 9.64 4.59
C GLU A 23 -10.24 8.19 4.55
N TYR A 24 -11.20 7.26 4.52
CA TYR A 24 -10.99 5.83 4.50
C TYR A 24 -11.49 5.29 3.16
N LYS A 25 -10.62 4.65 2.39
CA LYS A 25 -10.95 4.09 1.07
C LYS A 25 -10.62 2.61 1.03
N GLU A 26 -11.63 1.76 1.06
CA GLU A 26 -11.47 0.33 0.81
C GLU A 26 -11.23 0.08 -0.67
N TRP A 27 -10.40 -0.91 -0.97
CA TRP A 27 -10.09 -1.30 -2.34
C TRP A 27 -9.85 -2.80 -2.48
N GLU A 28 -10.01 -3.26 -3.72
CA GLU A 28 -9.62 -4.59 -4.19
C GLU A 28 -8.67 -4.41 -5.38
N ALA A 29 -7.66 -5.28 -5.47
CA ALA A 29 -6.62 -5.19 -6.48
C ALA A 29 -6.15 -6.59 -6.90
N GLN A 30 -5.61 -6.70 -8.11
CA GLN A 30 -4.87 -7.87 -8.56
C GLN A 30 -3.39 -7.52 -8.71
N ALA A 31 -2.52 -8.44 -8.32
CA ALA A 31 -1.07 -8.31 -8.46
C ALA A 31 -0.43 -9.70 -8.58
N PHE A 32 0.84 -9.76 -8.95
CA PHE A 32 1.64 -11.01 -8.94
C PHE A 32 1.05 -12.17 -9.76
N GLY A 33 0.46 -11.89 -10.91
CA GLY A 33 -0.21 -12.87 -11.76
C GLY A 33 -1.62 -13.21 -11.29
N GLY A 34 -2.44 -12.19 -10.99
CA GLY A 34 -3.85 -12.37 -10.61
C GLY A 34 -4.11 -12.70 -9.13
N VAL A 35 -3.11 -12.57 -8.25
CA VAL A 35 -3.33 -12.68 -6.80
C VAL A 35 -4.21 -11.54 -6.32
N LEU A 36 -5.34 -11.88 -5.71
CA LEU A 36 -6.27 -10.91 -5.16
C LEU A 36 -5.72 -10.32 -3.85
N LEU A 37 -5.57 -9.00 -3.84
CA LEU A 37 -5.30 -8.19 -2.68
C LEU A 37 -6.54 -7.37 -2.34
N LYS A 38 -6.78 -7.15 -1.06
CA LYS A 38 -7.74 -6.15 -0.59
C LYS A 38 -7.03 -5.24 0.39
N GLY A 39 -7.61 -4.08 0.66
CA GLY A 39 -7.01 -3.20 1.63
C GLY A 39 -7.80 -1.95 1.87
N ILE A 40 -7.17 -1.06 2.63
CA ILE A 40 -7.72 0.26 2.93
C ILE A 40 -6.59 1.29 2.85
N THR A 41 -6.90 2.41 2.23
CA THR A 41 -6.08 3.62 2.28
C THR A 41 -6.71 4.55 3.31
N VAL A 42 -5.94 4.93 4.32
CA VAL A 42 -6.30 5.96 5.30
C VAL A 42 -5.53 7.22 4.95
N LEU A 43 -6.23 8.27 4.54
CA LEU A 43 -5.67 9.56 4.21
C LEU A 43 -6.09 10.56 5.27
N THR A 44 -5.14 11.19 5.94
CA THR A 44 -5.40 12.27 6.90
C THR A 44 -4.97 13.58 6.28
N ARG A 45 -5.85 14.57 6.29
CA ARG A 45 -5.56 15.94 5.86
C ARG A 45 -5.25 16.82 7.05
N SER A 46 -4.47 17.87 6.83
CA SER A 46 -4.36 19.00 7.75
C SER A 46 -5.55 19.96 7.57
N GLU A 47 -5.67 20.96 8.45
CA GLU A 47 -6.74 21.96 8.39
C GLU A 47 -6.78 22.72 7.05
N ASN A 48 -5.61 22.95 6.43
CA ASN A 48 -5.49 23.53 5.10
C ASN A 48 -5.76 22.55 3.93
N GLN A 49 -6.32 21.37 4.22
CA GLN A 49 -6.68 20.32 3.25
C GLN A 49 -5.50 19.62 2.53
N ALA A 50 -4.25 19.92 2.89
CA ALA A 50 -3.09 19.19 2.40
C ALA A 50 -3.05 17.76 2.98
N ILE A 51 -2.42 16.81 2.28
CA ILE A 51 -2.21 15.45 2.80
C ILE A 51 -1.14 15.53 3.88
N ALA A 52 -1.53 15.24 5.13
CA ALA A 52 -0.62 15.22 6.28
C ALA A 52 -0.08 13.82 6.55
N HIS A 53 -0.90 12.77 6.34
CA HIS A 53 -0.51 11.38 6.55
C HIS A 53 -1.23 10.46 5.58
N ILE A 54 -0.56 9.39 5.16
CA ILE A 54 -1.14 8.31 4.37
C ILE A 54 -0.68 6.96 4.93
N ALA A 55 -1.63 6.07 5.17
CA ALA A 55 -1.37 4.67 5.45
C ALA A 55 -2.11 3.80 4.44
N ILE A 56 -1.43 2.78 3.93
CA ILE A 56 -2.02 1.78 3.03
C ILE A 56 -1.83 0.44 3.70
N HIS A 57 -2.94 -0.25 3.97
CA HIS A 57 -2.95 -1.56 4.60
C HIS A 57 -3.44 -2.59 3.60
N HIS A 58 -2.70 -3.69 3.49
CA HIS A 58 -3.00 -4.80 2.59
C HIS A 58 -3.46 -6.03 3.37
N ARG A 59 -4.30 -6.84 2.73
CA ARG A 59 -4.65 -8.20 3.14
C ARG A 59 -4.79 -9.10 1.90
N PRO A 60 -4.55 -10.41 2.02
CA PRO A 60 -4.06 -11.13 3.22
C PRO A 60 -2.59 -10.84 3.52
N LEU A 61 -2.11 -11.24 4.70
CA LEU A 61 -0.74 -10.99 5.17
C LEU A 61 0.31 -11.45 4.15
N GLY A 62 0.19 -12.67 3.62
CA GLY A 62 1.15 -13.19 2.63
C GLY A 62 1.26 -12.30 1.37
N GLY A 63 0.16 -11.70 0.93
CA GLY A 63 0.16 -10.73 -0.16
C GLY A 63 0.84 -9.41 0.21
N ALA A 64 0.65 -8.93 1.45
CA ALA A 64 1.32 -7.74 1.98
C ALA A 64 2.84 -7.93 2.09
N LEU A 65 3.28 -9.10 2.58
CA LEU A 65 4.70 -9.45 2.69
C LEU A 65 5.37 -9.52 1.32
N LYS A 66 4.74 -10.20 0.36
CA LYS A 66 5.21 -10.25 -1.03
C LYS A 66 5.27 -8.86 -1.67
N PHE A 67 4.27 -8.02 -1.41
CA PHE A 67 4.26 -6.63 -1.88
C PHE A 67 5.43 -5.82 -1.34
N SER A 68 5.73 -5.97 -0.05
CA SER A 68 6.87 -5.29 0.57
C SER A 68 8.21 -5.74 -0.03
N ALA A 69 8.41 -7.05 -0.22
CA ALA A 69 9.63 -7.58 -0.84
C ALA A 69 9.83 -7.06 -2.27
N VAL A 70 8.80 -7.15 -3.13
CA VAL A 70 8.86 -6.69 -4.53
C VAL A 70 9.07 -5.16 -4.61
N LEU A 71 8.49 -4.41 -3.68
CA LEU A 71 8.71 -2.97 -3.61
C LEU A 71 10.16 -2.65 -3.21
N GLY A 72 10.74 -3.42 -2.29
CA GLY A 72 12.14 -3.33 -1.91
C GLY A 72 13.08 -3.56 -3.08
N ASP A 73 12.85 -4.62 -3.87
CA ASP A 73 13.61 -4.90 -5.10
C ASP A 73 13.50 -3.74 -6.09
N SER A 74 12.29 -3.17 -6.25
CA SER A 74 12.05 -2.07 -7.18
C SER A 74 12.69 -0.74 -6.77
N LEU A 75 13.00 -0.59 -5.47
CA LEU A 75 13.59 0.63 -4.88
C LEU A 75 15.03 0.38 -4.39
N HIS A 76 15.64 -0.71 -4.82
CA HIS A 76 17.00 -1.07 -4.43
C HIS A 76 17.99 0.06 -4.79
N GLY A 77 18.76 0.51 -3.80
CA GLY A 77 19.71 1.62 -3.94
C GLY A 77 19.08 3.02 -3.81
N GLU A 78 17.75 3.12 -3.76
CA GLU A 78 17.03 4.37 -3.48
C GLU A 78 16.57 4.45 -2.02
N ILE A 79 16.15 3.31 -1.44
CA ILE A 79 15.71 3.20 -0.04
C ILE A 79 16.48 2.06 0.64
N ASP A 80 16.80 2.25 1.92
CA ASP A 80 17.44 1.22 2.74
C ASP A 80 16.59 -0.08 2.76
N PRO A 81 17.16 -1.24 2.40
CA PRO A 81 16.46 -2.52 2.43
C PRO A 81 15.81 -2.86 3.78
N SER A 82 16.29 -2.32 4.90
CA SER A 82 15.76 -2.60 6.23
C SER A 82 14.29 -2.17 6.44
N TYR A 83 13.76 -1.32 5.56
CA TYR A 83 12.35 -0.90 5.60
C TYR A 83 11.40 -1.88 4.92
N PHE A 84 11.93 -2.88 4.20
CA PHE A 84 11.13 -3.86 3.47
C PHE A 84 11.19 -5.23 4.15
N TYR A 85 10.12 -6.00 3.96
CA TYR A 85 10.09 -7.37 4.42
C TYR A 85 11.11 -8.21 3.65
N SER A 86 11.94 -8.95 4.38
CA SER A 86 12.77 -10.04 3.87
C SER A 86 12.49 -11.29 4.70
N GLU A 87 12.42 -12.46 4.05
CA GLU A 87 12.24 -13.74 4.76
C GLU A 87 13.48 -14.14 5.59
N LYS A 88 14.58 -13.37 5.52
CA LYS A 88 15.82 -13.65 6.24
C LYS A 88 15.91 -12.80 7.50
N GLY A 89 15.45 -13.36 8.61
CA GLY A 89 16.07 -13.12 9.90
C GLY A 89 17.14 -14.20 10.14
N GLU A 90 18.40 -13.88 9.87
CA GLU A 90 19.59 -14.49 10.48
C GLU A 90 20.60 -13.38 10.79
#